data_AF-A0A9P0TC55-F1
#
_entry.id   AF-A0A9P0TC55-F1
#
_cell.length_a   1.000
_cell.length_b   1.000
_cell.length_c   1.000
_cell.angle_alpha   90.00
_cell.angle_beta   90.00
_cell.angle_gamma   90.00
#
_symmetry.space_group_name_H-M   'P 1'
#
loop_
_entity.id
_entity.type
_entity.pdbx_description
1 polymer ?
#
loop_
_entity_poly.entity_id
_entity_poly.type
_entity_poly.pdbx_seq_one_letter_code
_entity_poly.pdbx_strand_id
1 'polypeptide(L)'
;MPKEDVIVRESKNKSATDVDLNILIKFINKFDGNREKLSAFLNNCRNAVELATQNQQDILLKYIVSQLEGRAETACCVKEFENWHQLEEFLKSQFGDKKHYAALLSDLQECRQLGNETVNQFALRIEACLSKLLSEINITIPTKKKDELAGRVAAMKDLALHTFVVGLNPRLSTVVRCCDPESLNDAINFATSEEKFTNALTRRNTNYAQTPNTQNQARFRPSHSSYPPNRSALQHGTVGD
;
A
#
# COMPACT_ATOMS: atom_id res chain seq x y z
N MET A 1 -68.68 -44.12 -13.04
CA MET A 1 -67.94 -43.72 -11.83
C MET A 1 -66.46 -43.55 -12.22
N PRO A 2 -65.76 -42.53 -11.68
CA PRO A 2 -64.51 -41.96 -12.21
C PRO A 2 -63.29 -42.42 -11.36
N LYS A 3 -61.98 -42.13 -11.58
CA LYS A 3 -61.24 -41.02 -12.20
C LYS A 3 -59.86 -41.52 -12.68
N GLU A 4 -59.38 -41.00 -13.81
CA GLU A 4 -57.96 -41.02 -14.20
C GLU A 4 -57.25 -39.84 -13.52
N ASP A 5 -56.14 -40.13 -12.83
CA ASP A 5 -55.29 -39.12 -12.18
C ASP A 5 -54.36 -38.46 -13.21
N VAL A 6 -54.67 -37.21 -13.54
CA VAL A 6 -53.78 -36.29 -14.26
C VAL A 6 -52.81 -35.68 -13.26
N ILE A 7 -51.55 -36.13 -13.26
CA ILE A 7 -50.47 -35.48 -12.53
C ILE A 7 -49.98 -34.28 -13.36
N VAL A 8 -50.54 -33.11 -13.07
CA VAL A 8 -50.03 -31.82 -13.51
C VAL A 8 -48.71 -31.55 -12.78
N ARG A 9 -47.58 -31.62 -13.49
CA ARG A 9 -46.30 -31.13 -12.97
C ARG A 9 -46.27 -29.61 -13.09
N GLU A 10 -46.43 -28.94 -11.96
CA GLU A 10 -46.26 -27.49 -11.79
C GLU A 10 -44.87 -27.04 -12.24
N SER A 11 -44.83 -26.23 -13.30
CA SER A 11 -43.68 -25.41 -13.65
C SER A 11 -43.54 -24.28 -12.62
N LYS A 12 -42.64 -24.44 -11.64
CA LYS A 12 -42.20 -23.34 -10.77
C LYS A 12 -41.38 -22.34 -11.57
N ASN A 13 -42.07 -21.34 -12.10
CA ASN A 13 -41.49 -20.18 -12.75
C ASN A 13 -40.87 -19.26 -11.67
N LYS A 14 -39.59 -19.44 -11.36
CA LYS A 14 -38.79 -18.42 -10.67
C LYS A 14 -38.38 -17.40 -11.72
N SER A 15 -39.07 -16.28 -11.77
CA SER A 15 -38.64 -15.08 -12.49
C SER A 15 -37.40 -14.50 -11.80
N ALA A 16 -36.24 -15.14 -11.98
CA ALA A 16 -34.99 -14.42 -11.93
C ALA A 16 -35.03 -13.46 -13.13
N THR A 17 -34.82 -12.18 -12.89
CA THR A 17 -34.61 -11.20 -13.96
C THR A 17 -33.46 -11.71 -14.81
N ASP A 18 -33.77 -12.30 -15.96
CA ASP A 18 -32.77 -12.83 -16.88
C ASP A 18 -32.00 -11.64 -17.42
N VAL A 19 -30.77 -11.46 -16.93
CA VAL A 19 -29.90 -10.38 -17.38
C VAL A 19 -29.45 -10.76 -18.78
N ASP A 20 -29.73 -9.90 -19.75
CA ASP A 20 -29.34 -10.13 -21.14
C ASP A 20 -27.83 -10.42 -21.22
N LEU A 21 -27.46 -11.48 -21.93
CA LEU A 21 -26.08 -11.88 -22.17
C LEU A 21 -25.25 -10.71 -22.72
N ASN A 22 -25.85 -9.83 -23.54
CA ASN A 22 -25.18 -8.63 -24.06
C ASN A 22 -24.77 -7.62 -22.97
N ILE A 23 -25.45 -7.63 -21.84
CA ILE A 23 -25.10 -6.81 -20.68
C ILE A 23 -23.96 -7.49 -19.91
N LEU A 24 -24.03 -8.82 -19.75
CA LEU A 24 -23.01 -9.60 -19.04
C LEU A 24 -21.63 -9.54 -19.72
N ILE A 25 -21.59 -9.64 -21.06
CA ILE A 25 -20.32 -9.54 -21.82
C ILE A 25 -19.63 -8.18 -21.67
N LYS A 26 -20.38 -7.09 -21.42
CA LYS A 26 -19.81 -5.74 -21.24
C LYS A 26 -19.02 -5.59 -19.95
N PHE A 27 -19.23 -6.47 -18.96
CA PHE A 27 -18.42 -6.48 -17.74
C PHE A 27 -17.02 -7.05 -17.98
N ILE A 28 -16.86 -7.89 -19.01
CA ILE A 28 -15.64 -8.65 -19.25
C ILE A 28 -14.73 -7.82 -20.17
N ASN A 29 -13.66 -7.29 -19.59
CA ASN A 29 -12.62 -6.58 -20.32
C ASN A 29 -11.55 -7.56 -20.82
N LYS A 30 -10.79 -7.16 -21.84
CA LYS A 30 -9.63 -7.93 -22.32
C LYS A 30 -8.58 -8.10 -21.23
N PHE A 31 -7.93 -9.27 -21.21
CA PHE A 31 -6.87 -9.60 -20.26
C PHE A 31 -5.62 -10.13 -20.96
N ASP A 32 -4.52 -9.41 -20.83
CA ASP A 32 -3.23 -9.67 -21.50
C ASP A 32 -2.26 -10.54 -20.67
N GLY A 33 -2.65 -10.91 -19.44
CA GLY A 33 -1.77 -11.56 -18.48
C GLY A 33 -1.09 -10.59 -17.50
N ASN A 34 -1.45 -9.29 -17.49
CA ASN A 34 -0.94 -8.34 -16.52
C ASN A 34 -1.46 -8.64 -15.10
N ARG A 35 -0.54 -8.92 -14.18
CA ARG A 35 -0.84 -9.28 -12.78
C ARG A 35 -1.65 -8.22 -12.04
N GLU A 36 -1.39 -6.94 -12.29
CA GLU A 36 -2.09 -5.84 -11.61
C GLU A 36 -3.57 -5.77 -11.99
N LYS A 37 -3.90 -6.19 -13.22
CA LYS A 37 -5.27 -6.18 -13.75
C LYS A 37 -6.03 -7.47 -13.46
N LEU A 38 -5.35 -8.52 -12.96
CA LEU A 38 -5.95 -9.84 -12.76
C LEU A 38 -7.11 -9.80 -11.75
N SER A 39 -6.95 -9.14 -10.60
CA SER A 39 -7.99 -9.08 -9.57
C SER A 39 -9.27 -8.41 -10.07
N ALA A 40 -9.13 -7.29 -10.79
CA ALA A 40 -10.24 -6.58 -11.40
C ALA A 40 -10.93 -7.42 -12.48
N PHE A 41 -10.14 -8.07 -13.35
CA PHE A 41 -10.67 -8.97 -14.39
C PHE A 41 -11.45 -10.15 -13.79
N LEU A 42 -10.88 -10.84 -12.79
CA LEU A 42 -11.52 -11.98 -12.13
C LEU A 42 -12.80 -11.58 -11.40
N ASN A 43 -12.82 -10.44 -10.71
CA ASN A 43 -14.04 -9.95 -10.05
C ASN A 43 -15.13 -9.62 -11.06
N ASN A 44 -14.78 -8.96 -12.17
CA ASN A 44 -15.76 -8.65 -13.21
C ASN A 44 -16.33 -9.91 -13.86
N CYS A 45 -15.49 -10.91 -14.15
CA CYS A 45 -15.95 -12.19 -14.67
C CYS A 45 -16.81 -12.95 -13.65
N ARG A 46 -16.42 -12.97 -12.37
CA ARG A 46 -17.22 -13.59 -11.31
C ARG A 46 -18.61 -12.96 -11.21
N ASN A 47 -18.68 -11.62 -11.19
CA ASN A 47 -19.95 -10.90 -11.16
C ASN A 47 -20.82 -11.24 -12.39
N ALA A 48 -20.23 -11.32 -13.59
CA ALA A 48 -20.95 -11.70 -14.79
C ALA A 48 -21.47 -13.15 -14.74
N VAL A 49 -20.68 -14.08 -14.21
CA VAL A 49 -21.05 -15.51 -14.07
C VAL A 49 -22.11 -15.71 -12.97
N GLU A 50 -22.04 -14.97 -11.86
CA GLU A 50 -23.03 -15.03 -10.78
C GLU A 50 -24.41 -14.50 -11.21
N LEU A 51 -24.42 -13.52 -12.13
CA LEU A 51 -25.66 -12.96 -12.70
C LEU A 51 -26.21 -13.79 -13.87
N ALA A 52 -25.44 -14.74 -14.41
CA ALA A 52 -25.81 -15.54 -15.57
C ALA A 52 -26.68 -16.76 -15.19
N THR A 53 -27.62 -17.10 -16.07
CA THR A 53 -28.32 -18.39 -15.99
C THR A 53 -27.41 -19.55 -16.40
N GLN A 54 -27.74 -20.78 -16.01
CA GLN A 54 -26.92 -21.97 -16.29
C GLN A 54 -26.59 -22.13 -17.79
N ASN A 55 -27.55 -21.81 -18.67
CA ASN A 55 -27.37 -21.89 -20.13
C ASN A 55 -26.45 -20.79 -20.68
N GLN A 56 -26.36 -19.65 -20.00
CA GLN A 56 -25.49 -18.53 -20.38
C GLN A 56 -24.06 -18.72 -19.92
N GLN A 57 -23.82 -19.47 -18.83
CA GLN A 57 -22.47 -19.67 -18.26
C GLN A 57 -21.50 -20.32 -19.25
N ASP A 58 -21.94 -21.28 -20.05
CA ASP A 58 -21.09 -21.93 -21.06
C ASP A 58 -20.70 -20.96 -22.19
N ILE A 59 -21.63 -20.09 -22.59
CA ILE A 59 -21.40 -19.07 -23.61
C ILE A 59 -20.46 -17.99 -23.05
N LEU A 60 -20.67 -17.58 -21.80
CA LEU A 60 -19.81 -16.66 -21.06
C LEU A 60 -18.40 -17.22 -20.93
N LEU A 61 -18.22 -18.50 -20.60
CA LEU A 61 -16.90 -19.11 -20.49
C LEU A 61 -16.14 -19.02 -21.82
N LYS A 62 -16.79 -19.36 -22.93
CA LYS A 62 -16.19 -19.23 -24.28
C LYS A 62 -15.85 -17.78 -24.62
N TYR A 63 -16.70 -16.83 -24.23
CA TYR A 63 -16.44 -15.41 -24.41
C TYR A 63 -15.27 -14.93 -23.55
N ILE A 64 -15.19 -15.32 -22.28
CA ILE A 64 -14.10 -14.97 -21.38
C ILE A 64 -12.77 -15.48 -21.94
N VAL A 65 -12.72 -16.72 -22.44
CA VAL A 65 -11.53 -17.29 -23.07
C VAL A 65 -11.13 -16.49 -24.31
N SER A 66 -12.08 -16.00 -25.11
CA SER A 66 -11.79 -15.14 -26.28
C SER A 66 -11.36 -13.72 -25.93
N GLN A 67 -11.59 -13.26 -24.69
CA GLN A 67 -11.07 -11.98 -24.19
C GLN A 67 -9.66 -12.09 -23.61
N LEU A 68 -9.08 -13.29 -23.54
CA LEU A 68 -7.68 -13.47 -23.17
C LEU A 68 -6.80 -13.14 -24.37
N GLU A 69 -5.76 -12.35 -24.16
CA GLU A 69 -4.81 -11.94 -25.20
C GLU A 69 -3.37 -12.20 -24.73
N GLY A 70 -2.45 -12.30 -25.69
CA GLY A 70 -1.01 -12.32 -25.42
C GLY A 70 -0.58 -13.48 -24.53
N ARG A 71 -0.04 -13.17 -23.35
CA ARG A 71 0.50 -14.19 -22.43
C ARG A 71 -0.61 -15.04 -21.80
N ALA A 72 -1.77 -14.46 -21.55
CA ALA A 72 -2.92 -15.17 -20.99
C ALA A 72 -3.50 -16.16 -21.99
N GLU A 73 -3.66 -15.74 -23.24
CA GLU A 73 -4.10 -16.61 -24.34
C GLU A 73 -3.16 -17.81 -24.51
N THR A 74 -1.85 -17.55 -24.65
CA THR A 74 -0.84 -18.59 -24.84
C THR A 74 -0.86 -19.63 -23.71
N ALA A 75 -1.04 -19.20 -22.47
CA ALA A 75 -1.12 -20.09 -21.32
C ALA A 75 -2.40 -20.94 -21.32
N CYS A 76 -3.53 -20.37 -21.74
CA CYS A 76 -4.82 -21.06 -21.79
C CYS A 76 -4.95 -22.01 -22.99
N CYS A 77 -4.21 -21.81 -24.09
CA CYS A 77 -4.25 -22.73 -25.25
C CYS A 77 -3.80 -24.16 -24.93
N VAL A 78 -3.05 -24.36 -23.85
CA VAL A 78 -2.48 -25.67 -23.47
C VAL A 78 -3.45 -26.48 -22.60
N LYS A 79 -4.58 -25.89 -22.17
CA LYS A 79 -5.50 -26.49 -21.21
C LYS A 79 -6.96 -26.23 -21.58
N GLU A 80 -7.78 -27.27 -21.50
CA GLU A 80 -9.23 -27.13 -21.61
C GLU A 80 -9.86 -26.83 -20.25
N PHE A 81 -10.89 -25.99 -20.26
CA PHE A 81 -11.63 -25.56 -19.07
C PHE A 81 -13.11 -25.90 -19.26
N GLU A 82 -13.65 -26.70 -18.35
CA GLU A 82 -15.07 -27.10 -18.40
C GLU A 82 -15.98 -26.08 -17.70
N ASN A 83 -15.43 -25.32 -16.77
CA ASN A 83 -16.19 -24.35 -15.99
C ASN A 83 -15.33 -23.12 -15.65
N TRP A 84 -16.03 -22.03 -15.31
CA TRP A 84 -15.39 -20.77 -14.88
C TRP A 84 -14.45 -20.98 -13.69
N HIS A 85 -14.78 -21.85 -12.74
CA HIS A 85 -13.96 -22.06 -11.54
C HIS A 85 -12.57 -22.61 -11.88
N GLN A 86 -12.47 -23.56 -12.82
CA GLN A 86 -11.20 -24.10 -13.31
C GLN A 86 -10.35 -23.02 -14.00
N LEU A 87 -10.98 -22.15 -14.79
CA LEU A 87 -10.29 -21.03 -15.45
C LEU A 87 -9.81 -20.00 -14.43
N GLU A 88 -10.64 -19.64 -13.46
CA GLU A 88 -10.31 -18.70 -12.38
C GLU A 88 -9.10 -19.18 -11.58
N GLU A 89 -9.08 -20.45 -11.16
CA GLU A 89 -7.94 -21.03 -10.44
C GLU A 89 -6.67 -21.05 -11.28
N PHE A 90 -6.78 -21.37 -12.56
CA PHE A 90 -5.65 -21.39 -13.47
C PHE A 90 -5.03 -20.00 -13.64
N LEU A 91 -5.86 -18.98 -13.89
CA LEU A 91 -5.41 -17.60 -14.04
C LEU A 91 -4.79 -17.07 -12.74
N LYS A 92 -5.37 -17.39 -11.57
CA LYS A 92 -4.76 -17.10 -10.26
C LYS A 92 -3.41 -17.79 -10.08
N SER A 93 -3.27 -19.03 -10.57
CA SER A 93 -2.01 -19.77 -10.42
C SER A 93 -0.90 -19.23 -11.33
N GLN A 94 -1.23 -18.89 -12.58
CA GLN A 94 -0.27 -18.46 -13.59
C GLN A 94 0.06 -16.96 -13.52
N PHE A 95 -0.93 -16.12 -13.24
CA PHE A 95 -0.81 -14.66 -13.28
C PHE A 95 -1.05 -14.01 -11.92
N GLY A 96 -1.42 -14.77 -10.90
CA GLY A 96 -1.54 -14.25 -9.55
C GLY A 96 -0.18 -13.86 -9.00
N ASP A 97 -0.16 -12.76 -8.26
CA ASP A 97 1.05 -12.30 -7.61
C ASP A 97 1.27 -13.11 -6.33
N LYS A 98 1.84 -14.30 -6.49
CA LYS A 98 2.26 -15.13 -5.36
C LYS A 98 3.60 -14.61 -4.84
N LYS A 99 3.61 -13.42 -4.24
CA LYS A 99 4.65 -13.16 -3.26
C LYS A 99 4.40 -14.11 -2.10
N HIS A 100 5.27 -15.10 -1.95
CA HIS A 100 5.19 -16.05 -0.87
C HIS A 100 5.04 -15.31 0.46
N TYR A 101 4.21 -15.81 1.37
CA TYR A 101 3.94 -15.21 2.68
C TYR A 101 5.21 -14.67 3.38
N ALA A 102 6.31 -15.43 3.35
CA ALA A 102 7.60 -15.01 3.92
C ALA A 102 8.20 -13.74 3.29
N ALA A 103 8.04 -13.54 1.97
CA ALA A 103 8.49 -12.34 1.29
C ALA A 103 7.64 -11.12 1.69
N LEU A 104 6.32 -11.27 1.76
CA LEU A 104 5.44 -10.20 2.24
C LEU A 104 5.72 -9.84 3.69
N LEU A 105 6.02 -10.83 4.53
CA LEU A 105 6.42 -10.64 5.92
C LEU A 105 7.74 -9.84 6.02
N SER A 106 8.72 -10.18 5.19
CA SER A 106 10.00 -9.46 5.13
C SER A 106 9.79 -8.01 4.66
N ASP A 107 9.00 -7.81 3.60
CA ASP A 107 8.64 -6.48 3.08
C ASP A 107 8.02 -5.60 4.18
N LEU A 108 7.13 -6.15 5.01
CA LEU A 108 6.56 -5.42 6.15
C LEU A 108 7.64 -5.10 7.19
N GLN A 109 8.40 -6.09 7.65
CA GLN A 109 9.38 -5.93 8.73
C GLN A 109 10.54 -4.98 8.39
N GLU A 110 10.88 -4.84 7.11
CA GLU A 110 11.95 -3.97 6.62
C GLU A 110 11.50 -2.51 6.39
N CYS A 111 10.20 -2.24 6.42
CA CYS A 111 9.68 -0.88 6.22
C CYS A 111 10.21 0.10 7.28
N ARG A 112 10.82 1.19 6.82
CA ARG A 112 11.23 2.35 7.63
C ARG A 112 10.76 3.64 6.97
N GLN A 113 10.49 4.66 7.77
CA GLN A 113 10.20 6.01 7.29
C GLN A 113 11.45 6.57 6.62
N LEU A 114 11.29 7.07 5.38
CA LEU A 114 12.38 7.71 4.66
C LEU A 114 12.56 9.17 5.12
N GLY A 115 13.75 9.74 4.94
CA GLY A 115 14.07 11.08 5.46
C GLY A 115 13.21 12.22 4.88
N ASN A 116 12.72 12.07 3.65
CA ASN A 116 11.85 13.03 2.96
C ASN A 116 10.37 12.62 2.96
N GLU A 117 10.03 11.58 3.72
CA GLU A 117 8.69 11.02 3.73
C GLU A 117 7.92 11.45 4.97
N THR A 118 6.68 11.90 4.75
CA THR A 118 5.77 12.26 5.84
C THR A 118 5.25 11.03 6.58
N VAL A 119 4.82 11.20 7.83
CA VAL A 119 4.19 10.13 8.61
C VAL A 119 3.04 9.45 7.85
N ASN A 120 2.18 10.24 7.20
CA ASN A 120 1.04 9.70 6.44
C ASN A 120 1.48 8.85 5.24
N GLN A 121 2.51 9.27 4.51
CA GLN A 121 3.03 8.47 3.39
C GLN A 121 3.62 7.15 3.88
N PHE A 122 4.36 7.18 5.00
CA PHE A 122 4.89 5.98 5.61
C PHE A 122 3.77 5.05 6.10
N ALA A 123 2.74 5.60 6.74
CA ALA A 123 1.56 4.85 7.18
C ALA A 123 0.88 4.13 6.03
N LEU A 124 0.65 4.81 4.90
CA LEU A 124 0.04 4.22 3.70
C LEU A 124 0.87 3.03 3.17
N ARG A 125 2.20 3.08 3.24
CA ARG A 125 3.05 1.94 2.85
C ARG A 125 2.89 0.76 3.80
N ILE A 126 2.86 1.00 5.12
CA ILE A 126 2.61 -0.04 6.12
C ILE A 126 1.24 -0.69 5.90
N GLU A 127 0.19 0.11 5.70
CA GLU A 127 -1.16 -0.37 5.43
C GLU A 127 -1.24 -1.18 4.14
N ALA A 128 -0.53 -0.76 3.09
CA ALA A 128 -0.44 -1.50 1.83
C ALA A 128 0.25 -2.86 2.01
N CYS A 129 1.36 -2.92 2.77
CA CYS A 129 2.04 -4.18 3.10
C CYS A 129 1.13 -5.10 3.93
N LEU A 130 0.49 -4.55 4.98
CA LEU A 130 -0.46 -5.29 5.81
C LEU A 130 -1.61 -5.87 4.98
N SER A 131 -2.21 -5.07 4.08
CA SER A 131 -3.33 -5.48 3.24
C SER A 131 -2.97 -6.66 2.33
N LYS A 132 -1.75 -6.67 1.76
CA LYS A 132 -1.25 -7.78 0.96
C LYS A 132 -1.08 -9.06 1.79
N LEU A 133 -0.51 -8.91 2.99
CA LEU A 133 -0.31 -10.01 3.94
C LEU A 133 -1.63 -10.64 4.40
N LEU A 134 -2.61 -9.81 4.78
CA LEU A 134 -3.92 -10.27 5.20
C LEU A 134 -4.67 -10.98 4.06
N SER A 135 -4.53 -10.47 2.84
CA SER A 135 -5.08 -11.12 1.64
C SER A 135 -4.46 -12.49 1.41
N GLU A 136 -3.14 -12.61 1.49
CA GLU A 136 -2.42 -13.88 1.32
C GLU A 136 -2.77 -14.90 2.41
N ILE A 137 -2.92 -14.44 3.66
CA ILE A 137 -3.37 -15.27 4.78
C ILE A 137 -4.78 -15.84 4.49
N ASN A 138 -5.70 -15.00 4.02
CA ASN A 138 -7.06 -15.44 3.72
C ASN A 138 -7.12 -16.46 2.57
N ILE A 139 -6.21 -16.34 1.59
CA ILE A 139 -6.13 -17.27 0.45
C ILE A 139 -5.47 -18.60 0.84
N THR A 140 -4.41 -18.54 1.66
CA THR A 140 -3.57 -19.71 1.96
C THR A 140 -4.15 -20.62 3.03
N ILE A 141 -5.00 -20.09 3.93
CA ILE A 141 -5.57 -20.89 5.02
C ILE A 141 -6.62 -21.86 4.47
N PRO A 142 -6.45 -23.18 4.69
CA PRO A 142 -7.47 -24.16 4.34
C PRO A 142 -8.76 -23.90 5.11
N THR A 143 -9.91 -24.09 4.45
CA THR A 143 -11.26 -23.86 4.99
C THR A 143 -11.54 -24.54 6.34
N LYS A 144 -10.81 -25.61 6.67
CA LYS A 144 -10.90 -26.36 7.94
C LYS A 144 -10.20 -25.70 9.13
N LYS A 145 -9.44 -24.61 8.93
CA LYS A 145 -8.69 -23.88 9.97
C LYS A 145 -9.11 -22.42 10.11
N LYS A 146 -10.35 -22.09 9.73
CA LYS A 146 -10.86 -20.72 9.81
C LYS A 146 -10.85 -20.15 11.23
N ASP A 147 -10.92 -20.99 12.25
CA ASP A 147 -10.84 -20.56 13.65
C ASP A 147 -9.46 -19.96 14.00
N GLU A 148 -8.39 -20.35 13.31
CA GLU A 148 -7.04 -19.78 13.46
C GLU A 148 -6.89 -18.43 12.73
N LEU A 149 -7.81 -18.06 11.83
CA LEU A 149 -7.68 -16.87 10.98
C LEU A 149 -7.67 -15.59 11.83
N ALA A 150 -8.58 -15.48 12.80
CA ALA A 150 -8.70 -14.31 13.65
C ALA A 150 -7.39 -14.02 14.41
N GLY A 151 -6.76 -15.06 14.97
CA GLY A 151 -5.49 -14.95 15.67
C GLY A 151 -4.33 -14.53 14.76
N ARG A 152 -4.25 -15.09 13.53
CA ARG A 152 -3.23 -14.67 12.56
C ARG A 152 -3.42 -13.24 12.09
N VAL A 153 -4.66 -12.82 11.84
CA VAL A 153 -4.98 -11.44 11.47
C VAL A 153 -4.59 -10.47 12.58
N ALA A 154 -4.91 -10.80 13.84
CA ALA A 154 -4.50 -10.00 14.99
C ALA A 154 -2.97 -9.88 15.08
N ALA A 155 -2.24 -11.00 15.00
CA ALA A 155 -0.78 -10.99 15.04
C ALA A 155 -0.14 -10.13 13.94
N MET A 156 -0.72 -10.10 12.73
CA MET A 156 -0.19 -9.26 11.65
C MET A 156 -0.49 -7.77 11.87
N LYS A 157 -1.63 -7.43 12.48
CA LYS A 157 -1.93 -6.05 12.87
C LYS A 157 -0.97 -5.57 13.96
N ASP A 158 -0.69 -6.42 14.96
CA ASP A 158 0.28 -6.12 16.02
C ASP A 158 1.68 -5.94 15.44
N LEU A 159 2.07 -6.79 14.49
CA LEU A 159 3.35 -6.66 13.78
C LEU A 159 3.43 -5.37 12.98
N ALA A 160 2.36 -4.98 12.28
CA ALA A 160 2.31 -3.73 11.52
C ALA A 160 2.41 -2.50 12.45
N LEU A 161 1.70 -2.52 13.58
CA LEU A 161 1.81 -1.51 14.64
C LEU A 161 3.25 -1.40 15.14
N HIS A 162 3.85 -2.51 15.57
CA HIS A 162 5.23 -2.53 16.05
C HIS A 162 6.22 -2.01 14.99
N THR A 163 6.08 -2.48 13.75
CA THR A 163 6.93 -2.06 12.63
C THR A 163 6.79 -0.57 12.35
N PHE A 164 5.57 -0.03 12.37
CA PHE A 164 5.34 1.40 12.21
C PHE A 164 6.03 2.19 13.33
N VAL A 165 5.79 1.84 14.60
CA VAL A 165 6.35 2.54 15.76
C VAL A 165 7.89 2.52 15.76
N VAL A 166 8.51 1.37 15.47
CA VAL A 166 9.97 1.23 15.40
C VAL A 166 10.55 1.88 14.14
N GLY A 167 9.79 1.85 13.03
CA GLY A 167 10.23 2.33 11.74
C GLY A 167 10.08 3.83 11.52
N LEU A 168 9.35 4.53 12.38
CA LEU A 168 9.29 6.00 12.39
C LEU A 168 10.68 6.62 12.61
N ASN A 169 10.83 7.86 12.15
CA ASN A 169 12.00 8.67 12.48
C ASN A 169 12.25 8.71 14.00
N PRO A 170 13.51 8.64 14.49
CA PRO A 170 13.81 8.37 15.91
C PRO A 170 13.09 9.27 16.92
N ARG A 171 12.92 10.55 16.58
CA ARG A 171 12.21 11.52 17.41
C ARG A 171 10.71 11.22 17.51
N LEU A 172 10.05 10.95 16.38
CA LEU A 172 8.64 10.58 16.35
C LEU A 172 8.41 9.23 17.03
N SER A 173 9.26 8.24 16.73
CA SER A 173 9.23 6.90 17.32
C SER A 173 9.26 6.95 18.86
N THR A 174 10.09 7.82 19.43
CA THR A 174 10.19 7.99 20.89
C THR A 174 8.90 8.54 21.49
N VAL A 175 8.34 9.60 20.91
CA VAL A 175 7.08 10.21 21.40
C VAL A 175 5.94 9.21 21.32
N VAL A 176 5.80 8.53 20.17
CA VAL A 176 4.72 7.55 19.96
C VAL A 176 4.83 6.38 20.94
N ARG A 177 6.04 5.85 21.21
CA ARG A 177 6.25 4.81 22.23
C ARG A 177 5.80 5.25 23.63
N CYS A 178 6.03 6.51 23.99
CA CYS A 178 5.60 7.04 25.29
C CYS A 178 4.07 7.16 25.39
N CYS A 179 3.36 7.24 24.28
CA CYS A 179 1.89 7.30 24.24
C CYS A 179 1.23 5.91 24.27
N ASP A 180 2.00 4.83 24.15
CA ASP A 180 1.53 3.43 24.21
C ASP A 180 0.29 3.14 23.33
N PRO A 181 0.40 3.26 21.99
CA PRO A 181 -0.72 3.05 21.09
C PRO A 181 -1.21 1.61 21.07
N GLU A 182 -2.53 1.41 21.22
CA GLU A 182 -3.17 0.09 21.15
C GLU A 182 -3.45 -0.37 19.72
N SER A 183 -3.51 0.57 18.77
CA SER A 183 -3.78 0.27 17.37
C SER A 183 -2.85 1.04 16.42
N LEU A 184 -2.69 0.52 15.21
CA LEU A 184 -1.95 1.21 14.15
C LEU A 184 -2.51 2.62 13.89
N ASN A 185 -3.84 2.78 13.94
CA ASN A 185 -4.50 4.07 13.74
C ASN A 185 -4.15 5.06 14.87
N ASP A 186 -4.09 4.60 16.12
CA ASP A 186 -3.70 5.46 17.25
C ASP A 186 -2.24 5.90 17.10
N ALA A 187 -1.35 4.98 16.74
CA ALA A 187 0.05 5.31 16.48
C ALA A 187 0.19 6.35 15.35
N ILE A 188 -0.58 6.22 14.26
CA ILE A 188 -0.60 7.18 13.15
C ILE A 188 -1.08 8.55 13.64
N ASN A 189 -2.13 8.60 14.46
CA ASN A 189 -2.67 9.84 15.00
C ASN A 189 -1.65 10.57 15.91
N PHE A 190 -0.98 9.84 16.81
CA PHE A 190 0.07 10.39 17.66
C PHE A 190 1.25 10.91 16.82
N ALA A 191 1.75 10.09 15.89
CA ALA A 191 2.87 10.45 15.03
C ALA A 191 2.57 11.68 14.17
N THR A 192 1.37 11.74 13.57
CA THR A 192 0.94 12.85 12.69
C THR A 192 0.77 14.15 13.48
N SER A 193 0.25 14.07 14.70
CA SER A 193 0.09 15.22 15.58
C SER A 193 1.45 15.80 15.99
N GLU A 194 2.40 14.93 16.34
CA GLU A 194 3.77 15.34 16.69
C GLU A 194 4.53 15.90 15.48
N GLU A 195 4.38 15.31 14.29
CA GLU A 195 4.98 15.83 13.06
C GLU A 195 4.50 17.27 12.76
N LYS A 196 3.20 17.52 12.90
CA LYS A 196 2.61 18.86 12.74
C LYS A 196 3.15 19.85 13.77
N PHE A 197 3.23 19.45 15.04
CA PHE A 197 3.77 20.29 16.11
C PHE A 197 5.22 20.68 15.83
N THR A 198 6.04 19.70 15.46
CA THR A 198 7.44 19.87 15.09
C THR A 198 7.62 20.86 13.95
N ASN A 199 6.86 20.66 12.86
CA ASN A 199 6.93 21.51 11.68
C ASN A 199 6.51 22.96 12.03
N ALA A 200 5.54 23.14 12.92
CA ALA A 200 5.12 24.45 13.39
C ALA A 200 6.20 25.16 14.23
N LEU A 201 6.96 24.43 15.06
CA LEU A 201 8.10 24.99 15.81
C LEU A 201 9.24 25.39 14.88
N THR A 202 9.61 24.54 13.93
CA THR A 202 10.69 24.83 12.98
C THR A 202 10.37 26.08 12.15
N ARG A 203 9.13 26.21 11.68
CA ARG A 203 8.67 27.41 10.95
C ARG A 203 8.68 28.68 11.79
N ARG A 204 8.42 28.58 13.10
CA ARG A 204 8.53 29.72 14.01
C ARG A 204 9.99 30.15 14.18
N ASN A 205 10.91 29.20 14.38
CA ASN A 205 12.33 29.50 14.59
C ASN A 205 13.01 30.14 13.36
N THR A 206 12.61 29.77 12.13
CA THR A 206 13.14 30.42 10.92
C THR A 206 12.75 31.89 10.78
N ASN A 207 11.60 32.29 11.33
CA ASN A 207 11.14 33.68 11.27
C ASN A 207 11.86 34.59 12.28
N TYR A 208 12.41 34.05 13.36
CA TYR A 208 13.21 34.81 14.33
C TYR A 208 14.68 35.00 13.93
N ALA A 209 15.19 34.18 13.00
CA ALA A 209 16.56 34.29 12.49
C ALA A 209 16.73 35.37 11.40
N GLN A 210 15.64 36.01 10.95
CA GLN A 210 15.70 37.21 10.11
C GLN A 210 15.81 38.45 11.01
N THR A 211 16.96 38.62 11.65
CA THR A 211 17.33 39.94 12.17
C THR A 211 17.40 40.93 11.00
N PRO A 212 16.80 42.13 11.09
CA PRO A 212 16.95 43.13 10.06
C PRO A 212 18.44 43.47 9.91
N ASN A 213 18.91 43.33 8.69
CA ASN A 213 20.22 43.73 8.19
C ASN A 213 20.64 45.06 8.83
N THR A 214 21.66 45.03 9.68
CA THR A 214 22.29 46.24 10.23
C THR A 214 23.17 46.88 9.15
N GLN A 215 22.56 47.29 8.04
CA GLN A 215 23.16 48.21 7.08
C GLN A 215 23.05 49.62 7.64
N ASN A 216 23.97 50.00 8.52
CA ASN A 216 24.51 51.35 8.67
C ASN A 216 25.24 51.48 10.00
N GLN A 217 26.55 51.27 9.99
CA GLN A 217 27.52 52.14 10.69
C GLN A 217 28.96 51.75 10.30
N ALA A 218 29.24 51.74 9.01
CA ALA A 218 30.60 51.92 8.49
C ALA A 218 30.84 53.41 8.24
N ARG A 219 30.91 54.23 9.30
CA ARG A 219 31.38 55.63 9.23
C ARG A 219 31.78 56.07 10.63
N PHE A 220 33.06 55.88 10.98
CA PHE A 220 33.90 56.77 11.79
C PHE A 220 35.26 56.10 11.96
N ARG A 221 36.12 56.25 10.93
CA ARG A 221 37.57 56.13 11.10
C ARG A 221 38.16 57.52 10.90
N PRO A 222 38.70 58.17 11.94
CA PRO A 222 39.57 59.32 11.73
C PRO A 222 40.91 58.78 11.21
N SER A 223 41.20 59.09 9.96
CA SER A 223 42.54 59.01 9.38
C SER A 223 43.34 60.21 9.89
N HIS A 224 44.45 59.99 10.58
CA HIS A 224 45.55 60.95 10.60
C HIS A 224 46.90 60.23 10.50
N SER A 225 47.49 60.34 9.30
CA SER A 225 48.95 60.37 9.05
C SER A 225 49.57 61.50 9.90
N SER A 226 50.76 61.45 10.49
CA SER A 226 52.08 61.06 9.95
C SER A 226 53.15 61.02 11.08
N TYR A 227 54.16 60.17 10.89
CA TYR A 227 55.43 59.91 11.63
C TYR A 227 56.35 61.15 11.93
N PRO A 228 57.58 61.00 12.51
CA PRO A 228 58.00 60.78 13.91
C PRO A 228 59.02 61.90 14.34
N PRO A 229 59.86 61.81 15.42
CA PRO A 229 61.10 61.00 15.37
C PRO A 229 61.65 60.44 16.72
N ASN A 230 62.28 59.25 16.61
CA ASN A 230 63.62 58.87 17.08
C ASN A 230 64.03 59.10 18.57
N ARG A 231 64.43 58.03 19.29
CA ARG A 231 65.86 57.67 19.57
C ARG A 231 66.03 56.59 20.67
N SER A 232 66.81 55.54 20.34
CA SER A 232 67.73 54.74 21.21
C SER A 232 67.12 53.89 22.35
N ALA A 233 67.63 52.72 22.76
CA ALA A 233 68.84 51.95 22.47
C ALA A 233 68.72 50.52 23.05
N LEU A 234 69.67 49.66 22.64
CA LEU A 234 70.21 48.45 23.31
C LEU A 234 69.40 47.14 23.16
N GLN A 235 69.88 46.16 22.36
CA GLN A 235 70.85 45.08 22.71
C GLN A 235 70.25 44.08 23.73
N HIS A 236 70.26 42.76 23.63
CA HIS A 236 71.02 41.70 22.94
C HIS A 236 70.03 40.50 22.80
N GLY A 237 70.05 39.60 21.82
CA GLY A 237 71.06 38.56 21.62
C GLY A 237 70.39 37.17 21.53
N THR A 238 70.60 36.49 20.39
CA THR A 238 70.90 35.04 20.20
C THR A 238 69.87 33.97 20.63
N VAL A 239 69.29 33.18 19.70
CA VAL A 239 69.79 31.91 19.06
C VAL A 239 69.76 30.75 20.07
N GLY A 240 69.24 29.55 19.78
CA GLY A 240 68.81 28.96 18.51
C GLY A 240 68.36 27.51 18.71
N ASP A 241 68.11 26.87 17.55
CA ASP A 241 67.89 25.45 17.23
C ASP A 241 66.79 24.67 17.98
#